data_AF-A0A369RJU7-F1
#
_entry.id   AF-A0A369RJU7-F1
#
_cell.length_a   1.000
_cell.length_b   1.000
_cell.length_c   1.000
_cell.angle_alpha   90.00
_cell.angle_beta   90.00
_cell.angle_gamma   90.00
#
_symmetry.space_group_name_H-M   'P 1'
#
loop_
_entity.id
_entity.type
_entity.pdbx_description
1 polymer ?
#
loop_
_entity_poly.entity_id
_entity_poly.type
_entity_poly.pdbx_seq_one_letter_code
_entity_poly.pdbx_strand_id
1 'polypeptide(L)'
;MEKHIFKIDDKNPLYKKLIKLPTAYYIVKENGNVNTVSSHIGTVEVANINDLKLKKQGDKIFLYEGNLPLQAEKFDESGNSIKKDLIVEQEAIVSTNRNNIIEKLESKPILTSLYNIKDSPYFGIKLSSRGTTGVLNFINFNDENDPVLQKIKEETGGLYFTIEGDNIFISDKDGECLPICEDGSCYKYQYTKNEHNILEISEISTIIENLTKAEQCGVSEATTKAGQDCTLQQGEKLSDNIYQADIMLNGKLVATLPKIGYYMLDDQLVIRNHVTEEEVKIPRDFHYLKVVKSGNNDDYKLTFCNFLGNEFFEHKKYDPQYSNVPDEYQYISLNCMKKEYKPNFCKLLNDKPSFFITEGTTDPGYCPADVFELTKSGKGRKIATLIDQFGSFNENGEFQYCDYHTKAEYDVYNSYKIHKEYTAADANNEFHFDDGVILYAIPELS
;
A
#
# COMPACT_ATOMS: atom_id res chain seq x y z
N MET A 1 -27.86 7.14 6.34
CA MET A 1 -26.48 7.46 5.94
C MET A 1 -25.88 6.21 5.36
N GLU A 2 -24.99 6.33 4.39
CA GLU A 2 -24.27 5.17 3.86
C GLU A 2 -23.28 4.68 4.92
N LYS A 3 -23.25 3.36 5.14
CA LYS A 3 -22.41 2.68 6.14
C LYS A 3 -21.42 1.82 5.37
N HIS A 4 -20.13 2.07 5.55
CA HIS A 4 -19.05 1.29 4.93
C HIS A 4 -18.27 0.57 6.02
N ILE A 5 -18.01 -0.72 5.82
CA ILE A 5 -17.38 -1.59 6.82
C ILE A 5 -16.15 -2.20 6.17
N PHE A 6 -15.00 -2.05 6.83
CA PHE A 6 -13.72 -2.50 6.28
C PHE A 6 -12.96 -3.33 7.31
N LYS A 7 -12.38 -4.44 6.85
CA LYS A 7 -11.53 -5.27 7.70
C LYS A 7 -10.18 -4.59 7.95
N ILE A 8 -9.73 -4.53 9.20
CA ILE A 8 -8.37 -4.13 9.56
C ILE A 8 -7.45 -5.33 9.30
N ASP A 9 -6.68 -5.25 8.21
CA ASP A 9 -5.64 -6.22 7.86
C ASP A 9 -4.31 -5.51 7.73
N ASP A 10 -3.32 -5.88 8.55
CA ASP A 10 -1.99 -5.26 8.62
C ASP A 10 -1.20 -5.24 7.32
N LYS A 11 -1.65 -6.01 6.32
CA LYS A 11 -1.09 -6.08 4.98
C LYS A 11 -1.63 -5.01 4.02
N ASN A 12 -2.75 -4.35 4.32
CA ASN A 12 -3.34 -3.34 3.43
C ASN A 12 -2.84 -1.92 3.79
N PRO A 13 -1.94 -1.29 3.02
CA PRO A 13 -1.42 0.03 3.38
C PRO A 13 -2.46 1.16 3.34
N LEU A 14 -3.64 0.95 2.76
CA LEU A 14 -4.70 1.95 2.67
C LEU A 14 -5.41 2.20 4.01
N TYR A 15 -5.62 1.18 4.85
CA TYR A 15 -6.22 1.42 6.19
C TYR A 15 -5.29 2.27 7.06
N LYS A 16 -3.96 2.08 6.95
CA LYS A 16 -2.96 2.89 7.68
C LYS A 16 -2.96 4.37 7.28
N LYS A 17 -3.49 4.71 6.10
CA LYS A 17 -3.66 6.10 5.65
C LYS A 17 -4.93 6.74 6.24
N LEU A 18 -5.97 5.94 6.49
CA LEU A 18 -7.26 6.42 7.00
C LEU A 18 -7.32 6.49 8.52
N ILE A 19 -6.67 5.53 9.17
CA ILE A 19 -6.89 5.27 10.59
C ILE A 19 -5.53 5.03 11.25
N LYS A 20 -5.24 5.85 12.25
CA LYS A 20 -4.15 5.58 13.19
C LYS A 20 -4.73 4.84 14.39
N LEU A 21 -4.33 3.58 14.56
CA LEU A 21 -4.63 2.82 15.77
C LEU A 21 -4.06 3.54 17.00
N PRO A 22 -4.77 3.57 18.14
CA PRO A 22 -4.23 4.10 19.38
C PRO A 22 -2.90 3.43 19.71
N THR A 23 -1.84 4.23 19.81
CA THR A 23 -0.50 3.76 20.17
C THR A 23 -0.30 3.67 21.68
N ALA A 24 -1.00 4.52 22.43
CA ALA A 24 -0.95 4.55 23.88
C ALA A 24 -2.01 3.65 24.50
N TYR A 25 -1.59 2.79 25.42
CA TYR A 25 -2.46 1.95 26.25
C TYR A 25 -2.03 2.02 27.72
N TYR A 26 -2.96 1.68 28.62
CA TYR A 26 -2.80 1.69 30.08
C TYR A 26 -3.56 0.52 30.69
N ILE A 27 -2.83 -0.47 31.15
CA ILE A 27 -3.37 -1.72 31.72
C ILE A 27 -2.86 -1.85 33.16
N VAL A 28 -3.71 -2.31 34.06
CA VAL A 28 -3.38 -2.54 35.46
C VAL A 28 -3.34 -4.04 35.74
N LYS A 29 -2.24 -4.50 36.32
CA LYS A 29 -2.09 -5.86 36.85
C LYS A 29 -2.04 -5.79 38.37
N GLU A 30 -2.95 -6.48 39.04
CA GLU A 30 -2.92 -6.63 40.49
C GLU A 30 -1.93 -7.76 40.85
N ASN A 31 -0.93 -7.47 41.69
CA ASN A 31 0.02 -8.45 42.22
C ASN A 31 0.00 -8.40 43.75
N GLY A 32 -1.10 -8.86 44.37
CA GLY A 32 -1.26 -8.84 45.82
C GLY A 32 -1.43 -7.41 46.36
N ASN A 33 -0.43 -6.89 47.08
CA ASN A 33 -0.49 -5.56 47.71
C ASN A 33 0.05 -4.43 46.82
N VAL A 34 0.57 -4.75 45.63
CA VAL A 34 1.13 -3.77 44.69
C VAL A 34 0.43 -3.93 43.36
N ASN A 35 0.04 -2.80 42.77
CA ASN A 35 -0.52 -2.76 41.43
C ASN A 35 0.55 -2.28 40.46
N THR A 36 0.61 -2.88 39.28
CA THR A 36 1.52 -2.43 38.22
C THR A 36 0.70 -1.85 37.09
N VAL A 37 0.92 -0.57 36.77
CA VAL A 37 0.41 0.06 35.56
C VAL A 37 1.42 -0.18 34.44
N SER A 38 0.98 -0.85 33.38
CA SER A 38 1.74 -1.08 32.15
C SER A 38 1.26 -0.15 31.05
N SER A 39 2.20 0.41 30.30
CA SER A 39 1.91 1.35 29.22
C SER A 39 2.90 1.23 28.06
N HIS A 40 2.60 1.92 26.97
CA HIS A 40 3.46 2.04 25.79
C HIS A 40 4.86 2.64 26.05
N ILE A 41 5.09 3.31 27.19
CA ILE A 41 6.40 3.90 27.55
C ILE A 41 7.14 3.15 28.65
N GLY A 42 6.53 2.13 29.27
CA GLY A 42 7.11 1.37 30.38
C GLY A 42 6.08 0.99 31.44
N THR A 43 6.57 0.49 32.57
CA THR A 43 5.77 0.03 33.71
C THR A 43 6.02 0.90 34.95
N VAL A 44 5.03 1.01 35.82
CA VAL A 44 5.16 1.69 37.12
C VAL A 44 4.36 0.95 38.18
N GLU A 45 4.95 0.77 39.36
CA GLU A 45 4.26 0.25 40.53
C GLU A 45 3.52 1.39 41.23
N VAL A 46 2.28 1.11 41.64
CA VAL A 46 1.41 2.03 42.38
C VAL A 46 0.84 1.30 43.58
N ALA A 47 0.76 2.00 44.71
CA ALA A 47 0.29 1.40 45.96
C ALA A 47 -1.23 1.12 45.88
N ASN A 48 -1.98 2.08 45.36
CA ASN A 48 -3.44 1.96 45.24
C ASN A 48 -3.94 2.74 44.04
N ILE A 49 -4.56 2.03 43.12
CA ILE A 49 -5.12 2.59 41.89
C ILE A 49 -6.23 3.64 42.13
N ASN A 50 -6.94 3.54 43.26
CA ASN A 50 -8.01 4.49 43.60
C ASN A 50 -7.46 5.84 44.09
N ASP A 51 -6.16 5.91 44.43
CA ASP A 51 -5.48 7.14 44.80
C ASP A 51 -4.91 7.88 43.58
N LEU A 52 -5.03 7.26 42.40
CA LEU A 52 -4.59 7.87 41.16
C LEU A 52 -5.58 8.92 40.66
N LYS A 53 -5.04 9.93 39.99
CA LYS A 53 -5.80 11.00 39.37
C LYS A 53 -5.15 11.45 38.07
N LEU A 54 -5.97 11.79 37.09
CA LEU A 54 -5.52 12.51 35.90
C LEU A 54 -5.46 14.00 36.20
N LYS A 55 -4.40 14.66 35.77
CA LYS A 55 -4.26 16.12 35.83
C LYS A 55 -3.62 16.64 34.55
N LYS A 56 -4.16 17.73 34.01
CA LYS A 56 -3.52 18.46 32.90
C LYS A 56 -2.56 19.52 33.46
N GLN A 57 -1.38 19.62 32.86
CA GLN A 57 -0.37 20.66 33.14
C GLN A 57 0.19 21.15 31.81
N GLY A 58 -0.10 22.42 31.49
CA GLY A 58 0.10 22.93 30.14
C GLY A 58 -0.68 22.08 29.15
N ASP A 59 -0.01 21.62 28.09
CA ASP A 59 -0.64 20.84 27.02
C ASP A 59 -0.65 19.33 27.28
N LYS A 60 -0.07 18.87 28.40
CA LYS A 60 0.10 17.44 28.72
C LYS A 60 -0.84 17.00 29.83
N ILE A 61 -1.33 15.76 29.73
CA ILE A 61 -2.08 15.09 30.78
C ILE A 61 -1.16 14.05 31.41
N PHE A 62 -1.16 13.98 32.74
CA PHE A 62 -0.34 13.02 33.48
C PHE A 62 -1.20 12.21 34.44
N LEU A 63 -0.76 10.98 34.69
CA LEU A 63 -1.26 10.16 35.78
C LEU A 63 -0.46 10.46 37.05
N TYR A 64 -1.14 10.82 38.12
CA TYR A 64 -0.54 11.21 39.40
C TYR A 64 -0.86 10.20 40.49
N GLU A 65 0.13 9.92 41.34
CA GLU A 65 -0.08 9.32 42.66
C GLU A 65 0.31 10.36 43.73
N GLY A 66 -0.62 10.71 44.62
CA GLY A 66 -0.42 11.81 45.56
C GLY A 66 -0.21 13.16 44.86
N ASN A 67 0.99 13.73 44.98
CA ASN A 67 1.34 15.06 44.43
C ASN A 67 2.37 15.03 43.30
N LEU A 68 2.83 13.85 42.89
CA LEU A 68 3.86 13.70 41.86
C LEU A 68 3.32 12.93 40.65
N PRO A 69 3.75 13.28 39.42
CA PRO A 69 3.51 12.44 38.25
C PRO A 69 4.14 11.07 38.44
N LEU A 70 3.45 10.03 37.99
CA LEU A 70 4.02 8.69 37.93
C LEU A 70 5.16 8.64 36.91
N GLN A 71 6.22 7.91 37.23
CA GLN A 71 7.34 7.67 36.32
C GLN A 71 7.38 6.21 35.92
N ALA A 72 7.12 5.97 34.63
CA ALA A 72 7.27 4.66 34.02
C ALA A 72 8.75 4.35 33.80
N GLU A 73 9.13 3.11 34.10
CA GLU A 73 10.46 2.56 33.93
C GLU A 73 10.47 1.62 32.71
N LYS A 74 11.50 1.75 31.88
CA LYS A 74 11.79 0.81 30.79
C LYS A 74 13.29 0.60 30.64
N PHE A 75 13.70 -0.54 30.09
CA PHE A 75 15.10 -0.80 29.79
C PHE A 75 15.42 -0.46 28.33
N ASP A 76 16.56 0.17 28.08
CA ASP A 76 17.08 0.38 26.72
C ASP A 76 17.77 -0.87 26.16
N GLU A 77 18.22 -0.81 24.90
CA GLU A 77 18.92 -1.91 24.22
C GLU A 77 20.24 -2.30 24.93
N SER A 78 20.78 -1.43 25.79
CA SER A 78 21.98 -1.66 26.59
C SER A 78 21.66 -2.17 28.01
N GLY A 79 20.38 -2.37 28.34
CA GLY A 79 19.93 -2.83 29.66
C GLY A 79 19.90 -1.75 30.74
N ASN A 80 20.03 -0.47 30.39
CA ASN A 80 19.92 0.63 31.36
C ASN A 80 18.46 1.00 31.59
N SER A 81 18.11 1.25 32.85
CA SER A 81 16.81 1.77 33.24
C SER A 81 16.65 3.24 32.84
N ILE A 82 15.57 3.53 32.10
CA ILE A 82 15.14 4.87 31.73
C ILE A 82 13.79 5.13 32.39
N LYS A 83 13.73 6.18 33.21
CA LYS A 83 12.48 6.66 33.82
C LYS A 83 11.92 7.83 33.04
N LYS A 84 10.61 7.80 32.76
CA LYS A 84 9.89 8.87 32.06
C LYS A 84 8.55 9.11 32.72
N ASP A 85 8.13 10.37 32.79
CA ASP A 85 6.80 10.70 33.28
C ASP A 85 5.72 10.03 32.42
N LEU A 86 4.72 9.44 33.08
CA LEU A 86 3.60 8.77 32.44
C LEU A 86 2.59 9.80 31.91
N ILE A 87 2.84 10.23 30.68
CA ILE A 87 1.98 11.15 29.93
C ILE A 87 0.84 10.36 29.29
N VAL A 88 -0.39 10.81 29.56
CA VAL A 88 -1.61 10.28 28.95
C VAL A 88 -1.94 11.10 27.70
N GLU A 89 -1.95 10.45 26.54
CA GLU A 89 -2.40 11.06 25.28
C GLU A 89 -3.91 11.36 25.35
N GLN A 90 -4.35 12.49 24.79
CA GLN A 90 -5.77 12.86 24.81
C GLN A 90 -6.63 11.85 24.05
N GLU A 91 -6.06 11.29 22.99
CA GLU A 91 -6.63 10.25 22.13
C GLU A 91 -6.80 8.92 22.86
N ALA A 92 -6.07 8.69 23.96
CA ALA A 92 -6.22 7.49 24.77
C ALA A 92 -7.46 7.54 25.68
N ILE A 93 -8.18 8.67 25.77
CA ILE A 93 -9.40 8.79 26.56
C ILE A 93 -10.60 8.34 25.72
N VAL A 94 -11.20 7.22 26.09
CA VAL A 94 -12.37 6.63 25.46
C VAL A 94 -13.63 7.04 26.22
N SER A 95 -14.46 7.89 25.62
CA SER A 95 -15.72 8.38 26.19
C SER A 95 -16.61 9.02 25.12
N THR A 96 -17.93 8.87 25.24
CA THR A 96 -18.92 9.67 24.48
C THR A 96 -18.83 11.17 24.75
N ASN A 97 -18.30 11.58 25.91
CA ASN A 97 -18.17 12.97 26.36
C ASN A 97 -16.71 13.40 26.54
N ARG A 98 -15.78 12.89 25.71
CA ARG A 98 -14.34 13.13 25.83
C ARG A 98 -13.97 14.61 26.00
N ASN A 99 -14.55 15.50 25.19
CA ASN A 99 -14.23 16.94 25.24
C ASN A 99 -14.55 17.56 26.61
N ASN A 100 -15.65 17.13 27.25
CA ASN A 100 -16.02 17.57 28.60
C ASN A 100 -15.00 17.05 29.64
N ILE A 101 -14.49 15.83 29.47
CA ILE A 101 -13.39 15.29 30.30
C ILE A 101 -12.13 16.16 30.16
N ILE A 102 -11.74 16.49 28.92
CA ILE A 102 -10.55 17.34 28.66
C ILE A 102 -10.72 18.74 29.25
N GLU A 103 -11.87 19.39 29.03
CA GLU A 103 -12.18 20.72 29.59
C GLU A 103 -12.14 20.71 31.13
N LYS A 104 -12.70 19.67 31.75
CA LYS A 104 -12.64 19.51 33.21
C LYS A 104 -11.22 19.35 33.73
N LEU A 105 -10.34 18.66 33.00
CA LEU A 105 -8.94 18.48 33.38
C LEU A 105 -8.16 19.80 33.43
N GLU A 106 -8.61 20.85 32.73
CA GLU A 106 -8.02 22.19 32.81
C GLU A 106 -8.26 22.87 34.16
N SER A 107 -9.36 22.53 34.82
CA SER A 107 -9.80 23.18 36.08
C SER A 107 -9.56 22.33 37.32
N LYS A 108 -9.61 21.00 37.21
CA LYS A 108 -9.46 20.09 38.36
C LYS A 108 -8.99 18.69 37.96
N PRO A 109 -8.34 17.95 38.87
CA PRO A 109 -8.02 16.55 38.64
C PRO A 109 -9.28 15.68 38.50
N ILE A 110 -9.18 14.61 37.72
CA ILE A 110 -10.20 13.57 37.61
C ILE A 110 -9.72 12.34 38.35
N LEU A 111 -10.54 11.84 39.27
CA LEU A 111 -10.24 10.61 40.00
C LEU A 111 -10.39 9.40 39.10
N THR A 112 -9.54 8.40 39.34
CA THR A 112 -9.60 7.13 38.63
C THR A 112 -10.02 5.99 39.53
N SER A 113 -10.52 4.92 38.93
CA SER A 113 -10.78 3.65 39.62
C SER A 113 -10.47 2.48 38.70
N LEU A 114 -10.50 1.26 39.22
CA LEU A 114 -10.40 0.07 38.36
C LEU A 114 -11.60 -0.01 37.41
N TYR A 115 -11.30 -0.42 36.18
CA TYR A 115 -12.28 -0.87 35.22
C TYR A 115 -12.12 -2.37 35.03
N ASN A 116 -13.19 -3.13 35.29
CA ASN A 116 -13.18 -4.56 35.01
C ASN A 116 -13.27 -4.78 33.51
N ILE A 117 -12.19 -5.28 32.90
CA ILE A 117 -12.19 -5.64 31.49
C ILE A 117 -12.78 -7.04 31.37
N LYS A 118 -13.89 -7.15 30.64
CA LYS A 118 -14.64 -8.40 30.50
C LYS A 118 -13.76 -9.56 30.03
N ASP A 119 -13.67 -10.60 30.85
CA ASP A 119 -12.89 -11.84 30.64
C ASP A 119 -11.38 -11.61 30.41
N SER A 120 -10.81 -10.55 31.00
CA SER A 120 -9.37 -10.29 31.01
C SER A 120 -8.78 -10.51 32.40
N PRO A 121 -7.55 -11.04 32.53
CA PRO A 121 -6.84 -11.09 33.80
C PRO A 121 -6.32 -9.71 34.25
N TYR A 122 -6.53 -8.68 33.43
CA TYR A 122 -6.08 -7.32 33.68
C TYR A 122 -7.25 -6.35 33.82
N PHE A 123 -6.96 -5.20 34.43
CA PHE A 123 -7.93 -4.13 34.63
C PHE A 123 -7.57 -2.90 33.79
N GLY A 124 -8.57 -2.10 33.44
CA GLY A 124 -8.39 -0.78 32.84
C GLY A 124 -8.44 0.32 33.90
N ILE A 125 -8.21 1.55 33.46
CA ILE A 125 -8.33 2.75 34.31
C ILE A 125 -9.61 3.49 33.94
N LYS A 126 -10.62 3.44 34.82
CA LYS A 126 -11.89 4.17 34.68
C LYS A 126 -11.69 5.62 35.11
N LEU A 127 -12.22 6.54 34.33
CA LEU A 127 -12.28 7.97 34.63
C LEU A 127 -13.66 8.29 35.20
N SER A 128 -13.70 8.84 36.41
CA SER A 128 -14.95 9.13 37.11
C SER A 128 -15.05 10.63 37.41
N SER A 129 -16.04 11.29 36.81
CA SER A 129 -16.37 12.69 37.08
C SER A 129 -17.88 12.90 37.02
N ARG A 130 -18.42 13.87 37.76
CA ARG A 130 -19.89 14.11 37.81
C ARG A 130 -20.44 14.31 36.40
N GLY A 131 -21.35 13.42 35.99
CA GLY A 131 -22.03 13.45 34.69
C GLY A 131 -21.18 13.02 33.48
N THR A 132 -19.98 12.49 33.68
CA THR A 132 -19.09 12.03 32.59
C THR A 132 -18.31 10.79 33.01
N THR A 133 -18.47 9.71 32.26
CA THR A 133 -17.72 8.45 32.40
C THR A 133 -16.81 8.24 31.20
N GLY A 134 -15.69 7.58 31.43
CA GLY A 134 -14.79 7.14 30.37
C GLY A 134 -13.77 6.16 30.91
N VAL A 135 -12.93 5.63 30.03
CA VAL A 135 -11.78 4.79 30.40
C VAL A 135 -10.58 5.22 29.59
N LEU A 136 -9.38 4.92 30.09
CA LEU A 136 -8.19 4.96 29.26
C LEU A 136 -8.13 3.74 28.36
N ASN A 137 -7.61 3.89 27.14
CA ASN A 137 -7.35 2.78 26.23
C ASN A 137 -6.53 1.71 26.94
N PHE A 138 -7.01 0.47 26.91
CA PHE A 138 -6.38 -0.68 27.57
C PHE A 138 -6.04 -1.79 26.57
N ILE A 139 -6.15 -1.54 25.27
CA ILE A 139 -5.75 -2.48 24.22
C ILE A 139 -4.43 -2.02 23.61
N ASN A 140 -3.43 -2.90 23.60
CA ASN A 140 -2.24 -2.71 22.81
C ASN A 140 -2.48 -3.24 21.39
N PHE A 141 -2.95 -2.37 20.49
CA PHE A 141 -3.23 -2.74 19.10
C PHE A 141 -1.99 -3.18 18.30
N ASN A 142 -0.77 -2.92 18.80
CA ASN A 142 0.49 -3.32 18.16
C ASN A 142 1.06 -4.64 18.72
N ASP A 143 0.43 -5.23 19.74
CA ASP A 143 0.81 -6.54 20.26
C ASP A 143 -0.24 -7.56 19.84
N GLU A 144 0.11 -8.43 18.90
CA GLU A 144 -0.76 -9.51 18.45
C GLU A 144 -1.14 -10.46 19.59
N ASN A 145 -0.38 -10.52 20.69
CA ASN A 145 -0.68 -11.37 21.84
C ASN A 145 -1.50 -10.66 22.92
N ASP A 146 -1.97 -9.42 22.69
CA ASP A 146 -2.87 -8.75 23.61
C ASP A 146 -4.15 -9.58 23.78
N PRO A 147 -4.49 -10.01 25.02
CA PRO A 147 -5.58 -10.96 25.25
C PRO A 147 -6.95 -10.37 24.91
N VAL A 148 -7.11 -9.05 25.05
CA VAL A 148 -8.37 -8.36 24.71
C VAL A 148 -8.49 -8.29 23.20
N LEU A 149 -7.40 -7.98 22.50
CA LEU A 149 -7.37 -7.93 21.03
C LEU A 149 -7.64 -9.30 20.40
N GLN A 150 -6.99 -10.36 20.89
CA GLN A 150 -7.21 -11.73 20.40
C GLN A 150 -8.67 -12.14 20.57
N LYS A 151 -9.25 -11.90 21.75
CA LYS A 151 -10.65 -12.19 22.02
C LYS A 151 -11.59 -11.45 21.06
N ILE A 152 -11.37 -10.15 20.85
CA ILE A 152 -12.18 -9.38 19.88
C ILE A 152 -12.09 -10.04 18.50
N LYS A 153 -10.88 -10.38 18.03
CA LYS A 153 -10.67 -11.03 16.73
C LYS A 153 -11.38 -12.40 16.65
N GLU A 154 -11.35 -13.19 17.70
CA GLU A 154 -12.03 -14.49 17.78
C GLU A 154 -13.57 -14.36 17.76
N GLU A 155 -14.13 -13.48 18.59
CA GLU A 155 -15.59 -13.31 18.72
C GLU A 155 -16.22 -12.65 17.48
N THR A 156 -15.50 -11.75 16.81
CA THR A 156 -16.04 -10.92 15.71
C THR A 156 -15.54 -11.34 14.32
N GLY A 157 -14.67 -12.35 14.22
CA GLY A 157 -14.11 -12.83 12.96
C GLY A 157 -13.04 -11.90 12.37
N GLY A 158 -12.45 -11.04 13.20
CA GLY A 158 -11.44 -10.05 12.84
C GLY A 158 -11.79 -8.66 13.37
N LEU A 159 -10.83 -7.74 13.34
CA LEU A 159 -11.06 -6.35 13.72
C LEU A 159 -11.55 -5.58 12.48
N TYR A 160 -12.62 -4.79 12.62
CA TYR A 160 -13.15 -3.97 11.53
C TYR A 160 -13.20 -2.51 11.96
N PHE A 161 -13.26 -1.63 10.98
CA PHE A 161 -13.71 -0.26 11.20
C PHE A 161 -14.91 0.05 10.33
N THR A 162 -15.82 0.84 10.87
CA THR A 162 -17.01 1.32 10.16
C THR A 162 -16.92 2.83 9.98
N ILE A 163 -17.27 3.28 8.78
CA ILE A 163 -17.50 4.67 8.44
C ILE A 163 -19.00 4.88 8.29
N GLU A 164 -19.57 5.76 9.10
CA GLU A 164 -20.98 6.16 9.03
C GLU A 164 -21.08 7.69 9.14
N GLY A 165 -21.23 8.35 7.99
CA GLY A 165 -21.10 9.80 7.89
C GLY A 165 -19.68 10.26 8.25
N ASP A 166 -19.58 11.20 9.19
CA ASP A 166 -18.30 11.73 9.70
C ASP A 166 -17.70 10.87 10.84
N ASN A 167 -18.34 9.75 11.19
CA ASN A 167 -17.89 8.90 12.28
C ASN A 167 -17.11 7.71 11.73
N ILE A 168 -15.91 7.50 12.26
CA ILE A 168 -15.12 6.29 12.01
C ILE A 168 -14.91 5.61 13.37
N PHE A 169 -15.22 4.33 13.48
CA PHE A 169 -15.09 3.60 14.75
C PHE A 169 -14.74 2.13 14.56
N ILE A 170 -14.15 1.52 15.59
CA ILE A 170 -13.94 0.07 15.62
C ILE A 170 -15.28 -0.64 15.75
N SER A 171 -15.51 -1.60 14.87
CA SER A 171 -16.73 -2.38 14.78
C SER A 171 -16.45 -3.87 14.63
N ASP A 172 -17.52 -4.67 14.72
CA ASP A 172 -17.51 -6.02 14.17
C ASP A 172 -17.71 -6.02 12.64
N LYS A 173 -17.78 -7.23 12.07
CA LYS A 173 -18.01 -7.49 10.64
C LYS A 173 -19.36 -6.98 10.12
N ASP A 174 -20.34 -6.78 11.00
CA ASP A 174 -21.68 -6.29 10.67
C ASP A 174 -21.75 -4.75 10.84
N GLY A 175 -20.62 -4.17 11.25
CA GLY A 175 -20.40 -2.74 11.44
C GLY A 175 -21.02 -2.22 12.73
N GLU A 176 -21.35 -3.08 13.67
CA GLU A 176 -21.85 -2.67 14.98
C GLU A 176 -20.70 -2.22 15.87
N CYS A 177 -20.87 -1.09 16.57
CA CYS A 177 -19.80 -0.56 17.41
C CYS A 177 -19.48 -1.54 18.54
N LEU A 178 -18.20 -1.82 18.76
CA LEU A 178 -17.77 -2.67 19.88
C LEU A 178 -17.71 -1.83 21.17
N PRO A 179 -18.64 -2.00 22.13
CA PRO A 179 -18.65 -1.19 23.34
C PRO A 179 -17.50 -1.60 24.24
N ILE A 180 -16.74 -0.59 24.68
CA ILE A 180 -15.58 -0.72 25.58
C ILE A 180 -15.99 -0.38 27.00
N CYS A 181 -16.99 0.50 27.16
CA CYS A 181 -17.49 1.01 28.42
C CYS A 181 -18.99 0.72 28.57
N GLU A 182 -19.45 0.63 29.83
CA GLU A 182 -20.87 0.48 30.19
C GLU A 182 -21.77 1.58 29.61
N ASP A 183 -21.22 2.76 29.33
CA ASP A 183 -21.95 3.89 28.73
C ASP A 183 -22.09 3.78 27.20
N GLY A 184 -21.71 2.64 26.60
CA GLY A 184 -21.77 2.40 25.16
C GLY A 184 -20.63 3.08 24.39
N SER A 185 -19.64 3.67 25.07
CA SER A 185 -18.46 4.22 24.39
C SER A 185 -17.68 3.11 23.69
N CYS A 186 -17.34 3.36 22.44
CA CYS A 186 -16.49 2.51 21.61
C CYS A 186 -15.27 3.31 21.11
N TYR A 187 -14.32 2.64 20.45
CA TYR A 187 -13.11 3.27 19.95
C TYR A 187 -13.52 4.08 18.73
N LYS A 188 -13.81 5.35 18.95
CA LYS A 188 -14.09 6.30 17.88
C LYS A 188 -12.75 6.88 17.43
N TYR A 189 -12.43 6.66 16.17
CA TYR A 189 -11.39 7.43 15.53
C TYR A 189 -11.95 8.83 15.30
N GLN A 190 -11.43 9.78 16.06
CA GLN A 190 -11.51 11.16 15.63
C GLN A 190 -10.40 11.36 14.61
N TYR A 191 -10.75 11.90 13.46
CA TYR A 191 -9.77 12.60 12.64
C TYR A 191 -8.96 13.52 13.57
N THR A 192 -7.68 13.23 13.77
CA THR A 192 -6.76 14.34 14.05
C THR A 192 -6.80 15.16 12.77
N LYS A 193 -7.47 16.32 12.82
CA LYS A 193 -7.07 17.47 12.02
C LYS A 193 -5.59 17.65 12.30
N ASN A 194 -4.74 16.97 11.54
CA ASN A 194 -3.33 17.29 11.51
C ASN A 194 -3.30 18.74 11.07
N GLU A 195 -2.57 19.57 11.81
CA GLU A 195 -2.37 20.98 11.50
C GLU A 195 -1.79 21.20 10.08
N HIS A 196 -1.43 20.12 9.37
CA HIS A 196 -0.78 20.15 8.05
C HIS A 196 -1.41 19.27 6.95
N ASN A 197 -2.61 18.73 7.09
CA ASN A 197 -3.37 18.21 5.93
C ASN A 197 -4.82 18.01 6.32
N ILE A 198 -5.69 18.89 5.82
CA ILE A 198 -7.14 18.66 5.83
C ILE A 198 -7.36 17.57 4.79
N LEU A 199 -7.69 16.35 5.22
CA LEU A 199 -8.36 15.44 4.30
C LEU A 199 -9.78 15.99 4.15
N GLU A 200 -10.13 16.51 2.98
CA GLU A 200 -11.50 16.95 2.72
C GLU A 200 -12.43 15.72 2.73
N ILE A 201 -13.73 15.91 3.03
CA ILE A 201 -14.73 14.82 2.95
C ILE A 201 -14.70 14.15 1.56
N SER A 202 -14.32 14.89 0.52
CA SER A 202 -14.06 14.38 -0.84
C SER A 202 -12.98 13.30 -0.88
N GLU A 203 -11.91 13.42 -0.09
CA GLU A 203 -10.86 12.39 0.01
C GLU A 203 -11.30 11.17 0.82
N ILE A 204 -12.20 11.32 1.80
CA ILE A 204 -12.86 10.18 2.47
C ILE A 204 -13.69 9.41 1.44
N SER A 205 -14.48 10.11 0.62
CA SER A 205 -15.24 9.47 -0.47
C SER A 205 -14.32 8.79 -1.50
N THR A 206 -13.22 9.42 -1.91
CA THR A 206 -12.23 8.81 -2.81
C THR A 206 -11.56 7.58 -2.19
N ILE A 207 -11.25 7.61 -0.89
CA ILE A 207 -10.64 6.46 -0.22
C ILE A 207 -11.67 5.35 0.03
N ILE A 208 -12.93 5.68 0.35
CA ILE A 208 -14.03 4.72 0.37
C ILE A 208 -14.19 4.10 -1.02
N GLU A 209 -14.23 4.89 -2.09
CA GLU A 209 -14.25 4.37 -3.46
C GLU A 209 -13.05 3.46 -3.73
N ASN A 210 -11.84 3.81 -3.30
CA ASN A 210 -10.64 2.99 -3.48
C ASN A 210 -10.64 1.71 -2.62
N LEU A 211 -11.20 1.76 -1.41
CA LEU A 211 -11.31 0.60 -0.51
C LEU A 211 -12.48 -0.32 -0.90
N THR A 212 -13.60 0.24 -1.33
CA THR A 212 -14.73 -0.51 -1.90
C THR A 212 -14.33 -1.07 -3.25
N LYS A 213 -13.51 -0.37 -4.05
CA LYS A 213 -12.80 -0.98 -5.19
C LYS A 213 -11.84 -2.05 -4.72
N ALA A 214 -11.10 -1.90 -3.61
CA ALA A 214 -10.21 -2.93 -3.07
C ALA A 214 -10.94 -4.14 -2.44
N GLU A 215 -12.18 -4.00 -1.98
CA GLU A 215 -13.04 -5.09 -1.46
C GLU A 215 -13.91 -5.72 -2.56
N GLN A 216 -14.33 -4.94 -3.57
CA GLN A 216 -14.82 -5.46 -4.87
C GLN A 216 -13.68 -6.09 -5.68
N CYS A 217 -12.43 -5.68 -5.40
CA CYS A 217 -11.17 -6.32 -5.72
C CYS A 217 -10.63 -7.11 -4.52
N GLY A 218 -11.52 -7.65 -3.68
CA GLY A 218 -11.24 -8.99 -3.17
C GLY A 218 -10.75 -9.76 -4.38
N VAL A 219 -9.55 -10.30 -4.28
CA VAL A 219 -8.86 -11.03 -5.34
C VAL A 219 -9.72 -12.26 -5.67
N SER A 220 -10.82 -12.06 -6.39
CA SER A 220 -11.22 -12.98 -7.41
C SER A 220 -10.23 -12.69 -8.52
N GLU A 221 -9.40 -13.68 -8.82
CA GLU A 221 -9.05 -13.91 -10.21
C GLU A 221 -10.24 -13.46 -11.06
N ALA A 222 -10.07 -12.41 -11.87
CA ALA A 222 -10.99 -12.23 -12.97
C ALA A 222 -10.67 -13.33 -13.98
N THR A 223 -10.83 -14.59 -13.58
CA THR A 223 -11.00 -15.69 -14.53
C THR A 223 -12.24 -15.34 -15.30
N THR A 224 -12.09 -15.21 -16.62
CA THR A 224 -13.23 -15.10 -17.52
C THR A 224 -14.28 -16.13 -17.12
N LYS A 225 -15.45 -15.66 -16.63
CA LYS A 225 -16.60 -16.55 -16.46
C LYS A 225 -16.85 -17.22 -17.80
N ALA A 226 -17.07 -18.54 -17.80
CA ALA A 226 -17.36 -19.27 -19.02
C ALA A 226 -18.46 -18.54 -19.84
N GLY A 227 -18.09 -18.05 -21.03
CA GLY A 227 -19.00 -17.32 -21.93
C GLY A 227 -18.54 -15.92 -22.38
N GLN A 228 -17.41 -15.39 -21.90
CA GLN A 228 -16.83 -14.14 -22.44
C GLN A 228 -16.04 -14.39 -23.74
N ASP A 229 -16.20 -13.51 -24.72
CA ASP A 229 -15.51 -13.58 -26.02
C ASP A 229 -14.29 -12.63 -26.00
N CYS A 230 -13.09 -13.20 -26.13
CA CYS A 230 -11.83 -12.45 -26.16
C CYS A 230 -11.17 -12.70 -27.52
N THR A 231 -10.90 -11.63 -28.27
CA THR A 231 -10.41 -11.73 -29.66
C THR A 231 -9.30 -10.73 -29.92
N LEU A 232 -8.39 -11.10 -30.83
CA LEU A 232 -7.46 -10.17 -31.45
C LEU A 232 -8.13 -9.54 -32.66
N GLN A 233 -8.02 -8.23 -32.80
CA GLN A 233 -8.55 -7.48 -33.94
C GLN A 233 -7.49 -6.54 -34.51
N GLN A 234 -7.58 -6.32 -35.81
CA GLN A 234 -6.76 -5.34 -36.52
C GLN A 234 -7.22 -3.94 -36.13
N GLY A 235 -6.32 -3.18 -35.53
CA GLY A 235 -6.51 -1.79 -35.13
C GLY A 235 -6.02 -0.80 -36.19
N GLU A 236 -5.50 0.33 -35.72
CA GLU A 236 -5.01 1.41 -36.58
C GLU A 236 -3.78 1.00 -37.40
N LYS A 237 -3.60 1.64 -38.57
CA LYS A 237 -2.40 1.45 -39.40
C LYS A 237 -1.22 2.14 -38.73
N LEU A 238 -0.15 1.39 -38.47
CA LEU A 238 1.07 1.89 -37.81
C LEU A 238 2.13 2.31 -38.83
N SER A 239 2.35 1.48 -39.86
CA SER A 239 3.21 1.77 -41.00
C SER A 239 2.73 1.01 -42.23
N ASP A 240 3.46 1.06 -43.34
CA ASP A 240 3.07 0.32 -44.54
C ASP A 240 3.02 -1.19 -44.27
N ASN A 241 1.83 -1.75 -44.49
CA ASN A 241 1.50 -3.17 -44.28
C ASN A 241 1.60 -3.67 -42.83
N ILE A 242 1.69 -2.77 -41.84
CA ILE A 242 1.72 -3.11 -40.42
C ILE A 242 0.58 -2.37 -39.71
N TYR A 243 -0.27 -3.14 -39.06
CA TYR A 243 -1.44 -2.68 -38.31
C TYR A 243 -1.34 -3.11 -36.86
N GLN A 244 -1.88 -2.28 -35.97
CA GLN A 244 -1.93 -2.57 -34.54
C GLN A 244 -2.72 -3.84 -34.26
N ALA A 245 -2.31 -4.59 -33.24
CA ALA A 245 -3.04 -5.73 -32.72
C ALA A 245 -3.74 -5.34 -31.42
N ASP A 246 -5.07 -5.30 -31.50
CA ASP A 246 -5.97 -4.88 -30.43
C ASP A 246 -6.60 -6.10 -29.76
N ILE A 247 -6.64 -6.08 -28.44
CA ILE A 247 -7.31 -7.10 -27.65
C ILE A 247 -8.68 -6.59 -27.26
N MET A 248 -9.69 -7.32 -27.72
CA MET A 248 -11.10 -6.99 -27.56
C MET A 248 -11.77 -7.98 -26.61
N LEU A 249 -12.38 -7.47 -25.53
CA LEU A 249 -13.18 -8.25 -24.60
C LEU A 249 -14.66 -7.89 -24.78
N ASN A 250 -15.46 -8.86 -25.23
CA ASN A 250 -16.89 -8.68 -25.56
C ASN A 250 -17.13 -7.48 -26.48
N GLY A 251 -16.25 -7.27 -27.47
CA GLY A 251 -16.34 -6.17 -28.44
C GLY A 251 -15.86 -4.81 -27.93
N LYS A 252 -15.29 -4.72 -26.72
CA LYS A 252 -14.65 -3.50 -26.20
C LYS A 252 -13.13 -3.64 -26.20
N LEU A 253 -12.42 -2.61 -26.66
CA LEU A 253 -10.96 -2.54 -26.57
C LEU A 253 -10.53 -2.52 -25.10
N VAL A 254 -9.64 -3.44 -24.74
CA VAL A 254 -9.11 -3.54 -23.37
C VAL A 254 -7.59 -3.45 -23.32
N ALA A 255 -6.89 -3.78 -24.39
CA ALA A 255 -5.43 -3.65 -24.45
C ALA A 255 -4.92 -3.64 -25.89
N THR A 256 -3.69 -3.17 -26.06
CA THR A 256 -2.96 -3.10 -27.33
C THR A 256 -1.59 -3.75 -27.17
N LEU A 257 -1.11 -4.50 -28.18
CA LEU A 257 0.23 -5.07 -28.10
C LEU A 257 1.31 -3.99 -28.25
N PRO A 258 2.42 -4.10 -27.50
CA PRO A 258 3.47 -3.08 -27.52
C PRO A 258 4.16 -3.03 -28.88
N LYS A 259 4.44 -1.81 -29.34
CA LYS A 259 5.32 -1.53 -30.49
C LYS A 259 6.80 -1.41 -30.11
N ILE A 260 7.09 -1.24 -28.82
CA ILE A 260 8.43 -1.00 -28.28
C ILE A 260 8.88 -2.23 -27.49
N GLY A 261 10.06 -2.74 -27.82
CA GLY A 261 10.75 -3.83 -27.15
C GLY A 261 12.05 -3.39 -26.48
N TYR A 262 12.54 -4.22 -25.55
CA TYR A 262 13.73 -3.92 -24.76
C TYR A 262 14.63 -5.16 -24.63
N TYR A 263 15.91 -5.01 -24.97
CA TYR A 263 16.91 -6.07 -24.84
C TYR A 263 18.28 -5.51 -24.47
N MET A 264 19.19 -6.38 -24.07
CA MET A 264 20.57 -6.05 -23.76
C MET A 264 21.50 -6.51 -24.88
N LEU A 265 22.43 -5.63 -25.26
CA LEU A 265 23.47 -5.87 -26.26
C LEU A 265 24.77 -5.22 -25.79
N ASP A 266 25.84 -6.01 -25.65
CA ASP A 266 27.15 -5.54 -25.22
C ASP A 266 27.10 -4.67 -23.94
N ASP A 267 26.45 -5.13 -22.86
CA ASP A 267 26.26 -4.36 -21.62
C ASP A 267 25.45 -3.05 -21.79
N GLN A 268 24.76 -2.84 -22.91
CA GLN A 268 23.89 -1.69 -23.16
C GLN A 268 22.43 -2.11 -23.30
N LEU A 269 21.52 -1.33 -22.71
CA LEU A 269 20.09 -1.50 -22.91
C LEU A 269 19.71 -0.89 -24.27
N VAL A 270 19.11 -1.68 -25.13
CA VAL A 270 18.57 -1.24 -26.41
C VAL A 270 17.05 -1.17 -26.30
N ILE A 271 16.50 -0.03 -26.71
CA ILE A 271 15.08 0.20 -26.92
C ILE A 271 14.85 0.09 -28.42
N ARG A 272 14.00 -0.84 -28.85
CA ARG A 272 13.68 -1.09 -30.25
C ARG A 272 12.24 -0.71 -30.52
N ASN A 273 12.01 0.05 -31.58
CA ASN A 273 10.68 0.23 -32.16
C ASN A 273 10.51 -0.78 -33.29
N HIS A 274 9.65 -1.78 -33.10
CA HIS A 274 9.46 -2.86 -34.09
C HIS A 274 8.70 -2.40 -35.35
N VAL A 275 8.06 -1.23 -35.32
CA VAL A 275 7.35 -0.67 -36.48
C VAL A 275 8.32 0.08 -37.40
N THR A 276 9.25 0.84 -36.83
CA THR A 276 10.21 1.67 -37.58
C THR A 276 11.59 1.03 -37.72
N GLU A 277 11.83 -0.07 -37.00
CA GLU A 277 13.15 -0.71 -36.83
C GLU A 277 14.21 0.20 -36.19
N GLU A 278 13.79 1.34 -35.62
CA GLU A 278 14.68 2.25 -34.92
C GLU A 278 15.16 1.62 -33.61
N GLU A 279 16.46 1.75 -33.35
CA GLU A 279 17.07 1.31 -32.10
C GLU A 279 17.80 2.45 -31.41
N VAL A 280 17.53 2.60 -30.12
CA VAL A 280 18.21 3.55 -29.25
C VAL A 280 18.94 2.79 -28.16
N LYS A 281 20.22 3.14 -27.96
CA LYS A 281 21.05 2.56 -26.90
C LYS A 281 21.09 3.48 -25.69
N ILE A 282 20.62 3.00 -24.55
CA ILE A 282 20.73 3.70 -23.27
C ILE A 282 22.10 3.38 -22.65
N PRO A 283 22.92 4.40 -22.34
CA PRO A 283 24.24 4.21 -21.76
C PRO A 283 24.16 3.51 -20.41
N ARG A 284 25.18 2.70 -20.09
CA ARG A 284 25.29 1.94 -18.84
C ARG A 284 25.13 2.79 -17.59
N ASP A 285 25.65 4.02 -17.61
CA ASP A 285 25.54 4.95 -16.49
C ASP A 285 24.08 5.33 -16.17
N PHE A 286 23.16 5.13 -17.11
CA PHE A 286 21.72 5.42 -16.99
C PHE A 286 20.84 4.17 -16.87
N HIS A 287 21.40 3.00 -16.56
CA HIS A 287 20.64 1.76 -16.36
C HIS A 287 19.90 1.69 -15.02
N TYR A 288 19.98 2.74 -14.20
CA TYR A 288 19.22 2.83 -12.97
C TYR A 288 17.81 3.36 -13.29
N LEU A 289 16.82 2.87 -12.56
CA LEU A 289 15.45 3.32 -12.69
C LEU A 289 14.96 3.91 -11.39
N LYS A 290 14.24 5.02 -11.49
CA LYS A 290 13.45 5.57 -10.41
C LYS A 290 11.96 5.58 -10.77
N VAL A 291 11.14 5.52 -9.75
CA VAL A 291 9.69 5.58 -9.89
C VAL A 291 9.28 7.04 -10.02
N VAL A 292 8.48 7.32 -11.04
CA VAL A 292 7.86 8.63 -11.25
C VAL A 292 6.35 8.48 -11.35
N LYS A 293 5.63 9.54 -10.97
CA LYS A 293 4.19 9.60 -11.10
C LYS A 293 3.82 10.26 -12.43
N SER A 294 3.00 9.60 -13.22
CA SER A 294 2.46 10.10 -14.48
C SER A 294 1.02 10.57 -14.25
N GLY A 295 0.83 11.87 -14.03
CA GLY A 295 -0.49 12.47 -13.84
C GLY A 295 -1.08 12.34 -12.42
N ASN A 296 -2.39 12.55 -12.30
CA ASN A 296 -3.07 12.66 -10.99
C ASN A 296 -3.44 11.31 -10.37
N ASN A 297 -3.58 10.25 -11.18
CA ASN A 297 -3.91 8.90 -10.73
C ASN A 297 -2.66 8.13 -10.27
N ASP A 298 -2.82 6.98 -9.62
CA ASP A 298 -1.75 6.04 -9.23
C ASP A 298 -1.05 5.37 -10.45
N ASP A 299 -0.88 6.11 -11.54
CA ASP A 299 -0.15 5.71 -12.75
C ASP A 299 1.35 5.96 -12.52
N TYR A 300 2.03 4.93 -12.03
CA TYR A 300 3.47 4.95 -11.82
C TYR A 300 4.19 4.48 -13.08
N LYS A 301 5.29 5.13 -13.42
CA LYS A 301 6.20 4.75 -14.51
C LYS A 301 7.63 4.65 -13.99
N LEU A 302 8.49 3.99 -14.75
CA LEU A 302 9.92 3.98 -14.50
C LEU A 302 10.61 4.91 -15.48
N THR A 303 11.57 5.70 -15.02
CA THR A 303 12.41 6.53 -15.88
C THR A 303 13.89 6.20 -15.68
N PHE A 304 14.66 6.31 -16.75
CA PHE A 304 16.11 6.10 -16.76
C PHE A 304 16.84 7.21 -16.01
N CYS A 305 17.73 6.83 -15.11
CA CYS A 305 18.53 7.75 -14.33
C CYS A 305 19.91 7.17 -14.05
N ASN A 306 20.84 8.03 -13.63
CA ASN A 306 22.13 7.57 -13.15
C ASN A 306 22.09 7.18 -11.66
N PHE A 307 23.21 6.68 -11.13
CA PHE A 307 23.30 6.24 -9.73
C PHE A 307 22.98 7.35 -8.70
N LEU A 308 23.06 8.63 -9.11
CA LEU A 308 22.71 9.80 -8.31
C LEU A 308 21.23 10.19 -8.41
N GLY A 309 20.46 9.58 -9.34
CA GLY A 309 19.06 9.89 -9.59
C GLY A 309 18.80 10.95 -10.67
N ASN A 310 19.83 11.43 -11.36
CA ASN A 310 19.67 12.37 -12.47
C ASN A 310 19.11 11.64 -13.68
N GLU A 311 18.05 12.18 -14.28
CA GLU A 311 17.34 11.55 -15.39
C GLU A 311 18.12 11.63 -16.70
N PHE A 312 18.11 10.54 -17.47
CA PHE A 312 18.73 10.49 -18.80
C PHE A 312 18.09 11.51 -19.74
N PHE A 313 16.77 11.69 -19.67
CA PHE A 313 16.03 12.59 -20.56
C PHE A 313 16.24 14.08 -20.23
N GLU A 314 16.69 14.39 -19.02
CA GLU A 314 17.22 15.72 -18.71
C GLU A 314 18.68 15.87 -19.16
N HIS A 315 19.49 14.82 -19.00
CA HIS A 315 20.88 14.82 -19.43
C HIS A 315 21.04 14.97 -20.95
N LYS A 316 20.24 14.24 -21.74
CA LYS A 316 20.32 14.25 -23.22
C LYS A 316 20.06 15.64 -23.84
N LYS A 317 19.42 16.57 -23.11
CA LYS A 317 19.19 17.95 -23.57
C LYS A 317 20.50 18.72 -23.74
N TYR A 318 21.55 18.29 -23.04
CA TYR A 318 22.85 18.95 -23.02
C TYR A 318 23.95 18.15 -23.73
N ASP A 319 23.68 16.89 -24.07
CA ASP A 319 24.62 16.01 -24.78
C ASP A 319 24.18 15.80 -26.23
N PRO A 320 24.92 16.36 -27.23
CA PRO A 320 24.62 16.19 -28.65
C PRO A 320 24.59 14.73 -29.11
N GLN A 321 25.24 13.80 -28.40
CA GLN A 321 25.21 12.38 -28.75
C GLN A 321 23.81 11.77 -28.58
N TYR A 322 23.03 12.26 -27.62
CA TYR A 322 21.72 11.72 -27.25
C TYR A 322 20.55 12.65 -27.59
N SER A 323 20.82 13.80 -28.22
CA SER A 323 19.81 14.82 -28.51
C SER A 323 18.67 14.33 -29.41
N ASN A 324 18.93 13.30 -30.22
CA ASN A 324 17.96 12.75 -31.17
C ASN A 324 17.10 11.64 -30.57
N VAL A 325 17.35 11.20 -29.34
CA VAL A 325 16.52 10.16 -28.70
C VAL A 325 15.09 10.69 -28.53
N PRO A 326 14.05 10.04 -29.09
CA PRO A 326 12.67 10.48 -28.97
C PRO A 326 12.16 10.51 -27.52
N ASP A 327 11.37 11.54 -27.16
CA ASP A 327 10.73 11.66 -25.83
C ASP A 327 9.74 10.52 -25.52
N GLU A 328 9.24 9.80 -26.53
CA GLU A 328 8.39 8.63 -26.31
C GLU A 328 9.11 7.50 -25.53
N TYR A 329 10.44 7.48 -25.52
CA TYR A 329 11.24 6.50 -24.78
C TYR A 329 11.59 6.96 -23.35
N GLN A 330 11.04 8.09 -22.88
CA GLN A 330 11.36 8.64 -21.55
C GLN A 330 10.97 7.72 -20.40
N TYR A 331 9.91 6.94 -20.61
CA TYR A 331 9.28 6.16 -19.56
C TYR A 331 9.08 4.72 -20.02
N ILE A 332 9.43 3.79 -19.13
CA ILE A 332 9.01 2.39 -19.24
C ILE A 332 7.66 2.27 -18.54
N SER A 333 6.65 1.86 -19.30
CA SER A 333 5.36 1.47 -18.74
C SER A 333 5.52 0.21 -17.90
N LEU A 334 4.88 0.18 -16.72
CA LEU A 334 4.89 -1.02 -15.88
C LEU A 334 4.17 -2.21 -16.55
N ASN A 335 3.44 -1.95 -17.61
CA ASN A 335 2.74 -2.95 -18.43
C ASN A 335 3.68 -3.60 -19.47
N CYS A 336 4.85 -3.01 -19.74
CA CYS A 336 5.90 -3.56 -20.60
C CYS A 336 6.89 -4.44 -19.80
N MET A 337 6.43 -5.07 -18.72
CA MET A 337 7.23 -5.91 -17.84
C MET A 337 6.56 -7.25 -17.57
N LYS A 338 7.29 -8.34 -17.81
CA LYS A 338 6.98 -9.66 -17.26
C LYS A 338 7.40 -9.70 -15.80
N LYS A 339 6.45 -9.51 -14.88
CA LYS A 339 6.75 -9.35 -13.45
C LYS A 339 6.89 -10.69 -12.74
N GLU A 340 7.93 -10.80 -11.91
CA GLU A 340 8.12 -11.90 -10.96
C GLU A 340 7.69 -11.51 -9.54
N TYR A 341 7.72 -10.20 -9.25
CA TYR A 341 7.34 -9.61 -7.98
C TYR A 341 6.80 -8.19 -8.20
N LYS A 342 5.73 -7.81 -7.49
CA LYS A 342 5.13 -6.47 -7.58
C LYS A 342 5.58 -5.60 -6.40
N PRO A 343 6.62 -4.76 -6.55
CA PRO A 343 6.99 -3.82 -5.50
C PRO A 343 5.91 -2.75 -5.34
N ASN A 344 5.83 -2.17 -4.13
CA ASN A 344 4.92 -1.06 -3.87
C ASN A 344 5.53 0.24 -4.41
N PHE A 345 5.25 0.54 -5.69
CA PHE A 345 5.79 1.72 -6.38
C PHE A 345 5.47 3.04 -5.66
N CYS A 346 4.32 3.16 -4.98
CA CYS A 346 3.98 4.36 -4.20
C CYS A 346 5.00 4.66 -3.10
N LYS A 347 5.54 3.63 -2.45
CA LYS A 347 6.57 3.77 -1.40
C LYS A 347 7.97 4.04 -1.96
N LEU A 348 8.14 3.86 -3.26
CA LEU A 348 9.40 3.99 -3.98
C LEU A 348 9.47 5.29 -4.80
N LEU A 349 8.43 6.14 -4.72
CA LEU A 349 8.44 7.48 -5.26
C LEU A 349 9.47 8.33 -4.49
N ASN A 350 10.64 8.52 -5.10
CA ASN A 350 11.75 9.27 -4.52
C ASN A 350 12.69 9.73 -5.64
N ASP A 351 13.56 10.69 -5.36
CA ASP A 351 14.58 11.17 -6.28
C ASP A 351 15.70 10.15 -6.50
N LYS A 352 15.81 9.14 -5.63
CA LYS A 352 16.84 8.10 -5.70
C LYS A 352 16.42 6.91 -6.58
N PRO A 353 17.37 6.31 -7.30
CA PRO A 353 17.11 5.09 -8.04
C PRO A 353 16.68 3.96 -7.09
N SER A 354 15.62 3.24 -7.47
CA SER A 354 15.08 2.10 -6.73
C SER A 354 15.35 0.77 -7.42
N PHE A 355 15.64 0.79 -8.72
CA PHE A 355 15.90 -0.40 -9.50
C PHE A 355 17.09 -0.23 -10.44
N PHE A 356 17.58 -1.35 -10.96
CA PHE A 356 18.68 -1.42 -11.90
C PHE A 356 18.40 -2.46 -12.98
N ILE A 357 18.66 -2.13 -14.24
CA ILE A 357 18.52 -3.02 -15.39
C ILE A 357 19.88 -3.66 -15.72
N THR A 358 19.87 -4.95 -16.04
CA THR A 358 21.07 -5.65 -16.52
C THR A 358 20.70 -6.89 -17.33
N GLU A 359 21.70 -7.53 -17.93
CA GLU A 359 21.55 -8.77 -18.69
C GLU A 359 20.93 -9.88 -17.83
N GLY A 360 19.88 -10.48 -18.36
CA GLY A 360 19.28 -11.73 -17.89
C GLY A 360 20.07 -12.96 -18.37
N THR A 361 19.78 -14.12 -17.81
CA THR A 361 20.49 -15.38 -18.12
C THR A 361 19.79 -16.17 -19.23
N THR A 362 20.27 -16.09 -20.47
CA THR A 362 19.93 -17.00 -21.59
C THR A 362 21.08 -17.10 -22.61
N ASP A 363 21.05 -18.16 -23.44
CA ASP A 363 21.99 -18.48 -24.55
C ASP A 363 22.02 -17.40 -25.68
N PRO A 364 23.05 -17.36 -26.56
CA PRO A 364 23.59 -16.11 -27.07
C PRO A 364 22.84 -15.51 -28.28
N GLY A 365 22.60 -14.20 -28.21
CA GLY A 365 22.11 -13.36 -29.30
C GLY A 365 21.53 -12.04 -28.78
N TYR A 366 20.30 -12.12 -28.26
CA TYR A 366 19.57 -11.02 -27.61
C TYR A 366 19.37 -11.36 -26.14
N CYS A 367 20.07 -10.65 -25.25
CA CYS A 367 19.98 -10.91 -23.82
C CYS A 367 18.75 -10.20 -23.25
N PRO A 368 17.90 -10.87 -22.45
CA PRO A 368 16.78 -10.21 -21.81
C PRO A 368 17.23 -9.07 -20.91
N ALA A 369 16.44 -7.99 -20.87
CA ALA A 369 16.68 -6.87 -19.98
C ALA A 369 15.96 -7.10 -18.63
N ASP A 370 16.68 -7.61 -17.65
CA ASP A 370 16.15 -7.94 -16.33
C ASP A 370 16.25 -6.74 -15.37
N VAL A 371 15.17 -6.49 -14.64
CA VAL A 371 15.04 -5.40 -13.67
C VAL A 371 15.17 -5.95 -12.25
N PHE A 372 16.10 -5.39 -11.47
CA PHE A 372 16.39 -5.79 -10.09
C PHE A 372 16.17 -4.65 -9.11
N GLU A 373 15.78 -4.95 -7.88
CA GLU A 373 15.79 -3.98 -6.79
C GLU A 373 17.21 -3.51 -6.47
N LEU A 374 17.35 -2.24 -6.14
CA LEU A 374 18.59 -1.71 -5.55
C LEU A 374 18.53 -1.86 -4.03
N THR A 375 19.53 -2.56 -3.49
CA THR A 375 19.70 -2.74 -2.04
C THR A 375 20.99 -2.08 -1.60
N LYS A 376 21.15 -1.88 -0.28
CA LYS A 376 22.42 -1.38 0.30
C LYS A 376 23.62 -2.26 -0.05
N SER A 377 23.38 -3.55 -0.32
CA SER A 377 24.37 -4.56 -0.71
C SER A 377 24.55 -4.69 -2.23
N GLY A 378 23.92 -3.85 -3.05
CA GLY A 378 23.95 -3.91 -4.51
C GLY A 378 22.70 -4.55 -5.11
N LYS A 379 22.88 -5.48 -6.05
CA LYS A 379 21.80 -6.16 -6.80
C LYS A 379 20.90 -6.95 -5.85
N GLY A 380 19.64 -6.53 -5.75
CA GLY A 380 18.60 -7.16 -4.95
C GLY A 380 17.85 -8.24 -5.71
N ARG A 381 16.58 -8.45 -5.33
CA ARG A 381 15.70 -9.42 -5.97
C ARG A 381 15.35 -8.96 -7.41
N LYS A 382 15.25 -9.91 -8.35
CA LYS A 382 14.66 -9.65 -9.66
C LYS A 382 13.17 -9.32 -9.50
N ILE A 383 12.72 -8.23 -10.10
CA ILE A 383 11.30 -7.84 -10.06
C ILE A 383 10.59 -8.15 -11.37
N ALA A 384 11.30 -8.09 -12.49
CA ALA A 384 10.71 -8.27 -13.81
C ALA A 384 11.78 -8.49 -14.89
N THR A 385 11.30 -8.90 -16.07
CA THR A 385 12.02 -8.82 -17.34
C THR A 385 11.25 -7.86 -18.26
N LEU A 386 11.94 -6.93 -18.92
CA LEU A 386 11.34 -6.06 -19.93
C LEU A 386 10.97 -6.87 -21.18
N ILE A 387 9.80 -6.57 -21.75
CA ILE A 387 9.25 -7.32 -22.89
C ILE A 387 9.95 -6.91 -24.19
N ASP A 388 10.28 -7.87 -25.04
CA ASP A 388 10.76 -7.69 -26.42
C ASP A 388 9.90 -8.55 -27.37
N GLN A 389 8.58 -8.35 -27.26
CA GLN A 389 7.57 -9.02 -28.07
C GLN A 389 6.94 -8.02 -29.01
N PHE A 390 6.67 -8.46 -30.24
CA PHE A 390 5.90 -7.69 -31.20
C PHE A 390 4.79 -8.54 -31.80
N GLY A 391 3.58 -7.98 -31.77
CA GLY A 391 2.42 -8.56 -32.44
C GLY A 391 1.70 -7.51 -33.26
N SER A 392 1.43 -7.82 -34.53
CA SER A 392 0.79 -6.91 -35.48
C SER A 392 -0.05 -7.67 -36.49
N PHE A 393 -0.97 -6.98 -37.15
CA PHE A 393 -1.66 -7.51 -38.33
C PHE A 393 -0.99 -7.03 -39.61
N ASN A 394 -0.92 -7.89 -40.61
CA ASN A 394 -0.46 -7.50 -41.95
C ASN A 394 -1.62 -6.98 -42.82
N GLU A 395 -1.32 -6.57 -44.06
CA GLU A 395 -2.33 -6.08 -45.02
C GLU A 395 -3.40 -7.11 -45.41
N ASN A 396 -3.11 -8.40 -45.23
CA ASN A 396 -4.04 -9.50 -45.50
C ASN A 396 -4.95 -9.83 -44.30
N GLY A 397 -4.77 -9.13 -43.17
CA GLY A 397 -5.49 -9.39 -41.93
C GLY A 397 -4.99 -10.61 -41.16
N GLU A 398 -3.76 -11.07 -41.43
CA GLU A 398 -3.13 -12.18 -40.71
C GLU A 398 -2.35 -11.62 -39.51
N PHE A 399 -2.49 -12.27 -38.35
CA PHE A 399 -1.75 -11.90 -37.15
C PHE A 399 -0.32 -12.44 -37.21
N GLN A 400 0.64 -11.57 -36.94
CA GLN A 400 2.06 -11.88 -36.93
C GLN A 400 2.59 -11.66 -35.52
N TYR A 401 3.35 -12.62 -34.99
CA TYR A 401 3.90 -12.53 -33.64
C TYR A 401 5.34 -13.03 -33.56
N CYS A 402 6.19 -12.27 -32.86
CA CYS A 402 7.56 -12.63 -32.56
C CYS A 402 7.93 -12.26 -31.12
N ASP A 403 8.68 -13.13 -30.46
CA ASP A 403 9.32 -12.86 -29.16
C ASP A 403 10.83 -12.87 -29.38
N TYR A 404 11.41 -11.67 -29.48
CA TYR A 404 12.81 -11.44 -29.84
C TYR A 404 13.80 -11.90 -28.75
N HIS A 405 13.32 -12.22 -27.54
CA HIS A 405 14.14 -12.90 -26.53
C HIS A 405 14.38 -14.37 -26.85
N THR A 406 13.54 -14.99 -27.68
CA THR A 406 13.57 -16.44 -27.95
C THR A 406 13.77 -16.79 -29.43
N LYS A 407 13.32 -15.94 -30.34
CA LYS A 407 13.41 -16.15 -31.79
C LYS A 407 13.40 -14.82 -32.54
N ALA A 408 14.00 -14.77 -33.73
CA ALA A 408 14.10 -13.53 -34.53
C ALA A 408 13.09 -13.46 -35.70
N GLU A 409 12.25 -14.48 -35.89
CA GLU A 409 11.31 -14.58 -37.01
C GLU A 409 9.86 -14.61 -36.51
N TYR A 410 8.95 -14.07 -37.33
CA TYR A 410 7.51 -14.05 -37.05
C TYR A 410 6.86 -15.39 -37.32
N ASP A 411 5.98 -15.81 -36.42
CA ASP A 411 4.95 -16.79 -36.72
C ASP A 411 3.72 -16.07 -37.27
N VAL A 412 3.09 -16.65 -38.30
CA VAL A 412 1.89 -16.10 -38.94
C VAL A 412 0.68 -16.97 -38.61
N TYR A 413 -0.38 -16.35 -38.10
CA TYR A 413 -1.59 -17.02 -37.64
C TYR A 413 -2.82 -16.55 -38.41
N ASN A 414 -3.61 -17.53 -38.87
CA ASN A 414 -4.92 -17.30 -39.48
C ASN A 414 -6.06 -17.18 -38.44
N SER A 415 -5.73 -17.34 -37.15
CA SER A 415 -6.70 -17.35 -36.04
C SER A 415 -6.75 -16.01 -35.33
N TYR A 416 -7.97 -15.53 -35.10
CA TYR A 416 -8.30 -14.31 -34.35
C TYR A 416 -8.82 -14.61 -32.93
N LYS A 417 -8.97 -15.89 -32.59
CA LYS A 417 -9.58 -16.32 -31.32
C LYS A 417 -8.52 -16.58 -30.26
N ILE A 418 -8.59 -15.85 -29.16
CA ILE A 418 -7.81 -16.10 -27.95
C ILE A 418 -8.50 -17.27 -27.20
N HIS A 419 -7.82 -18.41 -27.08
CA HIS A 419 -8.38 -19.58 -26.40
C HIS A 419 -8.33 -19.37 -24.89
N LYS A 420 -9.50 -19.02 -24.30
CA LYS A 420 -9.87 -19.07 -22.87
C LYS A 420 -8.71 -19.12 -21.85
N GLU A 421 -8.43 -17.98 -21.24
CA GLU A 421 -8.64 -17.66 -19.81
C GLU A 421 -7.89 -16.35 -19.60
N TYR A 422 -8.62 -15.23 -19.66
CA TYR A 422 -8.06 -13.98 -19.17
C TYR A 422 -7.83 -14.18 -17.68
N THR A 423 -6.59 -13.97 -17.25
CA THR A 423 -6.30 -13.80 -15.84
C THR A 423 -5.88 -12.35 -15.67
N ALA A 424 -6.84 -11.40 -15.66
CA ALA A 424 -6.57 -10.17 -14.94
C ALA A 424 -6.63 -10.48 -13.46
N ALA A 425 -5.58 -11.10 -12.96
CA ALA A 425 -5.01 -10.51 -11.79
C ALA A 425 -4.32 -9.22 -12.27
N ASP A 426 -4.36 -8.15 -11.50
CA ASP A 426 -3.51 -6.95 -11.64
C ASP A 426 -1.98 -7.24 -11.69
N ALA A 427 -1.57 -8.48 -11.95
CA ALA A 427 -0.22 -8.96 -11.97
C ALA A 427 0.48 -8.64 -13.30
N ASN A 428 0.04 -9.18 -14.45
CA ASN A 428 0.95 -9.26 -15.61
C ASN A 428 0.44 -8.87 -17.02
N ASN A 429 -0.82 -8.45 -17.21
CA ASN A 429 -1.39 -8.16 -18.56
C ASN A 429 -1.12 -9.27 -19.60
N GLU A 430 -1.19 -10.53 -19.17
CA GLU A 430 -0.90 -11.71 -19.97
C GLU A 430 -2.18 -12.23 -20.64
N PHE A 431 -2.09 -12.55 -21.94
CA PHE A 431 -3.15 -13.16 -22.73
C PHE A 431 -2.64 -14.44 -23.38
N HIS A 432 -3.28 -15.56 -23.08
CA HIS A 432 -2.92 -16.86 -23.65
C HIS A 432 -3.51 -17.01 -25.05
N PHE A 433 -2.64 -16.98 -26.05
CA PHE A 433 -2.98 -17.09 -27.46
C PHE A 433 -2.43 -18.39 -28.03
N ASP A 434 -3.28 -19.17 -28.70
CA ASP A 434 -2.92 -20.48 -29.28
C ASP A 434 -2.22 -21.43 -28.28
N ASP A 435 -1.84 -22.63 -28.69
CA ASP A 435 -1.22 -23.64 -27.79
C ASP A 435 0.22 -23.25 -27.37
N GLY A 436 0.35 -22.24 -26.50
CA GLY A 436 1.58 -21.91 -25.77
C GLY A 436 2.10 -20.47 -25.88
N VAL A 437 1.47 -19.58 -26.66
CA VAL A 437 1.91 -18.18 -26.76
C VAL A 437 1.29 -17.34 -25.64
N ILE A 438 2.12 -16.56 -24.96
CA ILE A 438 1.67 -15.58 -23.95
C ILE A 438 1.96 -14.20 -24.51
N LEU A 439 0.88 -13.47 -24.80
CA LEU A 439 0.93 -12.10 -25.27
C LEU A 439 0.88 -11.14 -24.08
N TYR A 440 1.85 -10.23 -24.02
CA TYR A 440 1.83 -9.17 -23.03
C TYR A 440 1.37 -7.87 -23.67
N ALA A 441 0.36 -7.23 -23.08
CA ALA A 441 -0.29 -6.06 -23.67
C ALA A 441 -0.30 -4.84 -22.75
N ILE A 442 -0.49 -3.65 -23.35
CA ILE A 442 -0.68 -2.38 -22.66
C ILE A 442 -2.20 -2.18 -22.50
N PRO A 443 -2.73 -2.14 -21.27
CA PRO A 443 -4.15 -1.90 -21.03
C PRO A 443 -4.58 -0.52 -21.53
N GLU A 444 -5.71 -0.50 -22.24
CA GLU A 444 -6.41 0.74 -22.61
C GLU A 444 -7.42 1.02 -21.50
N LEU A 445 -7.04 1.90 -20.56
CA LEU A 445 -7.91 2.30 -19.46
C LEU A 445 -9.17 2.97 -20.04
N SER A 446 -10.32 2.36 -19.79
CA SER A 446 -11.63 2.82 -20.28
C SER A 446 -12.45 3.50 -19.22
#